data_AF-A0A349DLH1-F1
#
_entry.id   AF-A0A349DLH1-F1
#
_cell.length_a   1.000
_cell.length_b   1.000
_cell.length_c   1.000
_cell.angle_alpha   90.00
_cell.angle_beta   90.00
_cell.angle_gamma   90.00
#
_symmetry.space_group_name_H-M   'P 1'
#
loop_
_entity.id
_entity.type
_entity.pdbx_description
1 polymer ?
#
loop_
_entity_poly.entity_id
_entity_poly.type
_entity_poly.pdbx_seq_one_letter_code
_entity_poly.pdbx_strand_id
1 'polypeptide(L)'
;MRLYTNRILFLIALISSLGIAFQSFSQSTNFIAADAPGLDYFGRINYANPKMPEFYWPGTSVELRFRGSSFVNVLMEDEKGKNYFNVILNGNSLKPNLFRCKKGKGKYQVLKGLDPKQTYRVTIFKRTETDEGYTKFAGIELSPDAQLVLIKRKRRPRIEFYGNSITAGMGNEDLSGRKNTNPAFKNNYLSYAAITARELDLEYRCIAKSGIGVMVSWYDMIMPEMYHRLHPEKADSRHDFTDWVPDIVVVNLFQNDSWLVNMAGNPNHKKRFVRGKPQPRQIVQAYVNFIRSLRKVYPKTHIVCTLGSMNAVQFGKPWKGYITQAVAQMKQRHQDQKLHTVFFAYNNRRFGHPVVADHRKMANRLKKYLQENILKR
;
A
#
# COMPACT_ATOMS: atom_id res chain seq x y z
N MET A 1 51.70 -14.21 88.72
CA MET A 1 50.39 -14.87 88.89
C MET A 1 49.51 -14.46 87.72
N ARG A 2 49.22 -15.39 86.77
CA ARG A 2 48.23 -15.29 85.66
C ARG A 2 48.50 -14.20 84.60
N LEU A 3 48.23 -14.33 83.30
CA LEU A 3 47.66 -15.37 82.43
C LEU A 3 47.99 -14.96 80.97
N TYR A 4 48.14 -15.96 80.10
CA TYR A 4 48.18 -15.85 78.63
C TYR A 4 46.88 -15.29 78.03
N THR A 5 46.95 -14.77 76.78
CA THR A 5 45.96 -14.77 75.67
C THR A 5 46.18 -13.51 74.82
N ASN A 6 46.07 -13.41 73.49
CA ASN A 6 45.77 -14.29 72.38
C ASN A 6 46.31 -13.59 71.11
N ARG A 7 47.08 -14.29 70.26
CA ARG A 7 47.43 -13.80 68.92
C ARG A 7 46.32 -14.21 67.94
N ILE A 8 45.54 -13.24 67.45
CA ILE A 8 44.59 -13.46 66.35
C ILE A 8 45.33 -13.20 65.03
N LEU A 9 45.54 -14.27 64.26
CA LEU A 9 45.95 -14.21 62.86
C LEU A 9 44.75 -13.77 62.01
N PHE A 10 44.88 -12.65 61.31
CA PHE A 10 43.98 -12.29 60.20
C PHE A 10 44.54 -12.92 58.91
N LEU A 11 43.88 -13.96 58.42
CA LEU A 11 44.07 -14.51 57.09
C LEU A 11 43.24 -13.66 56.11
N ILE A 12 43.89 -12.81 55.31
CA ILE A 12 43.22 -12.11 54.21
C ILE A 12 43.24 -13.06 53.00
N ALA A 13 42.10 -13.67 52.71
CA ALA A 13 41.87 -14.42 51.48
C ALA A 13 41.71 -13.44 50.31
N LEU A 14 42.68 -13.45 49.39
CA LEU A 14 42.59 -12.76 48.10
C LEU A 14 41.61 -13.55 47.21
N ILE A 15 40.36 -13.12 47.13
CA ILE A 15 39.41 -13.59 46.11
C ILE A 15 39.66 -12.77 44.85
N SER A 16 40.42 -13.33 43.92
CA SER A 16 40.60 -12.78 42.58
C SER A 16 39.27 -12.85 41.82
N SER A 17 38.60 -11.71 41.69
CA SER A 17 37.43 -11.56 40.83
C SER A 17 37.85 -11.63 39.35
N LEU A 18 37.73 -12.80 38.73
CA LEU A 18 37.71 -12.91 37.28
C LEU A 18 36.42 -12.25 36.76
N GLY A 19 36.51 -10.95 36.45
CA GLY A 19 35.50 -10.26 35.67
C GLY A 19 35.50 -10.81 34.24
N ILE A 20 34.56 -11.71 33.94
CA ILE A 20 34.26 -12.10 32.55
C ILE A 20 33.62 -10.88 31.90
N ALA A 21 34.44 -10.10 31.20
CA ALA A 21 33.95 -9.04 30.33
C ALA A 21 33.22 -9.69 29.15
N PHE A 22 31.88 -9.67 29.18
CA PHE A 22 31.07 -9.95 28.00
C PHE A 22 31.32 -8.81 27.00
N GLN A 23 32.33 -8.96 26.15
CA GLN A 23 32.47 -8.15 24.95
C GLN A 23 31.25 -8.43 24.06
N SER A 24 30.35 -7.46 24.01
CA SER A 24 29.28 -7.46 23.03
C SER A 24 29.94 -7.26 21.66
N PHE A 25 30.16 -8.37 20.93
CA PHE A 25 30.58 -8.30 19.54
C PHE A 25 29.45 -7.62 18.74
N SER A 26 29.59 -6.31 18.52
CA SER A 26 28.79 -5.62 17.52
C SER A 26 29.17 -6.21 16.18
N GLN A 27 28.32 -7.10 15.65
CA GLN A 27 28.50 -7.65 14.31
C GLN A 27 28.55 -6.47 13.35
N SER A 28 29.67 -6.30 12.63
CA SER A 28 29.76 -5.33 11.55
C SER A 28 28.61 -5.57 10.57
N THR A 29 28.09 -4.51 9.98
CA THR A 29 27.01 -4.59 8.99
C THR A 29 27.37 -3.75 7.77
N ASN A 30 26.88 -4.16 6.60
CA ASN A 30 26.93 -3.32 5.41
C ASN A 30 25.61 -2.54 5.31
N PHE A 31 25.67 -1.23 5.53
CA PHE A 31 24.51 -0.36 5.41
C PHE A 31 24.36 0.17 3.98
N ILE A 32 23.23 -0.15 3.37
CA ILE A 32 22.80 0.34 2.08
C ILE A 32 21.79 1.46 2.28
N ALA A 33 22.20 2.69 2.00
CA ALA A 33 21.34 3.87 2.10
C ALA A 33 20.16 3.83 1.11
N ALA A 34 19.06 4.51 1.42
CA ALA A 34 17.88 4.56 0.58
C ALA A 34 18.13 5.15 -0.84
N ASP A 35 19.09 6.05 -0.98
CA ASP A 35 19.49 6.64 -2.26
C ASP A 35 20.58 5.84 -2.99
N ALA A 36 20.99 4.68 -2.47
CA ALA A 36 21.99 3.85 -3.10
C ALA A 36 21.50 3.29 -4.45
N PRO A 37 22.37 3.21 -5.47
CA PRO A 37 22.02 2.57 -6.73
C PRO A 37 21.68 1.09 -6.50
N GLY A 38 20.65 0.58 -7.20
CA GLY A 38 20.19 -0.81 -7.08
C GLY A 38 18.96 -1.02 -6.20
N LEU A 39 18.43 0.05 -5.60
CA LEU A 39 17.11 0.05 -4.96
C LEU A 39 16.05 0.54 -5.95
N ASP A 40 15.12 -0.34 -6.27
CA ASP A 40 14.02 -0.09 -7.17
C ASP A 40 12.75 0.26 -6.39
N TYR A 41 12.29 1.50 -6.53
CA TYR A 41 11.10 1.98 -5.83
C TYR A 41 9.85 1.94 -6.71
N PHE A 42 8.73 1.52 -6.12
CA PHE A 42 7.40 1.55 -6.74
C PHE A 42 6.39 2.24 -5.86
N GLY A 43 5.59 3.11 -6.45
CA GLY A 43 4.61 3.89 -5.73
C GLY A 43 4.65 5.36 -6.13
N ARG A 44 3.80 6.15 -5.48
CA ARG A 44 3.86 7.61 -5.49
C ARG A 44 4.60 8.03 -4.22
N ILE A 45 5.87 8.36 -4.34
CA ILE A 45 6.82 8.49 -3.23
C ILE A 45 7.32 9.93 -3.18
N ASN A 46 7.46 10.48 -1.97
CA ASN A 46 8.09 11.78 -1.80
C ASN A 46 9.60 11.61 -1.62
N TYR A 47 10.37 12.21 -2.53
CA TYR A 47 11.83 12.19 -2.57
C TYR A 47 12.48 13.51 -2.15
N ALA A 48 11.74 14.43 -1.51
CA ALA A 48 12.30 15.70 -1.02
C ALA A 48 13.55 15.51 -0.16
N ASN A 49 13.65 14.37 0.56
CA ASN A 49 14.90 13.85 1.07
C ASN A 49 15.16 12.46 0.47
N PRO A 50 16.11 12.31 -0.49
CA PRO A 50 16.36 11.03 -1.16
C PRO A 50 16.95 9.96 -0.23
N LYS A 51 17.54 10.36 0.92
CA LYS A 51 18.03 9.43 1.94
C LYS A 51 16.92 8.91 2.87
N MET A 52 15.75 9.53 2.82
CA MET A 52 14.59 9.20 3.66
C MET A 52 13.28 9.30 2.85
N PRO A 53 13.12 8.60 1.71
CA PRO A 53 11.90 8.66 0.91
C PRO A 53 10.67 8.29 1.75
N GLU A 54 9.59 9.07 1.58
CA GLU A 54 8.39 8.93 2.38
C GLU A 54 7.31 8.12 1.66
N PHE A 55 6.86 7.04 2.31
CA PHE A 55 5.84 6.12 1.83
C PHE A 55 4.50 6.45 2.47
N TYR A 56 3.57 7.05 1.70
CA TYR A 56 2.21 7.33 2.16
C TYR A 56 1.24 6.22 1.76
N TRP A 57 1.24 5.92 0.46
CA TRP A 57 0.19 5.15 -0.19
C TRP A 57 0.35 3.63 0.03
N PRO A 58 -0.77 2.88 0.13
CA PRO A 58 -0.70 1.42 0.22
C PRO A 58 -0.02 0.86 -1.05
N GLY A 59 0.73 -0.22 -0.88
CA GLY A 59 1.44 -0.86 -1.99
C GLY A 59 2.71 -0.16 -2.46
N THR A 60 3.07 0.97 -1.84
CA THR A 60 4.42 1.54 -1.99
C THR A 60 5.46 0.51 -1.56
N SER A 61 6.50 0.32 -2.36
CA SER A 61 7.50 -0.72 -2.12
C SER A 61 8.88 -0.34 -2.62
N VAL A 62 9.88 -1.02 -2.06
CA VAL A 62 11.27 -0.99 -2.51
C VAL A 62 11.73 -2.43 -2.74
N GLU A 63 12.40 -2.66 -3.86
CA GLU A 63 13.01 -3.94 -4.23
C GLU A 63 14.51 -3.76 -4.39
N LEU A 64 15.28 -4.75 -3.95
CA LEU A 64 16.71 -4.86 -4.20
C LEU A 64 17.10 -6.31 -4.44
N ARG A 65 18.29 -6.50 -4.99
CA ARG A 65 18.93 -7.80 -5.10
C ARG A 65 20.31 -7.74 -4.45
N PHE A 66 20.68 -8.80 -3.74
CA PHE A 66 21.97 -8.90 -3.08
C PHE A 66 22.47 -10.34 -3.05
N ARG A 67 23.77 -10.51 -2.83
CA ARG A 67 24.45 -11.76 -2.51
C ARG A 67 25.30 -11.58 -1.26
N GLY A 68 25.65 -12.65 -0.55
CA GLY A 68 26.61 -12.58 0.55
C GLY A 68 26.01 -12.19 1.91
N SER A 69 24.69 -12.28 2.08
CA SER A 69 24.05 -11.94 3.36
C SER A 69 23.27 -13.10 3.94
N SER A 70 23.40 -13.30 5.26
CA SER A 70 22.60 -14.26 6.04
C SER A 70 21.33 -13.65 6.65
N PHE A 71 21.21 -12.32 6.62
CA PHE A 71 20.08 -11.58 7.18
C PHE A 71 19.75 -10.34 6.34
N VAL A 72 18.59 -9.75 6.64
CA VAL A 72 18.22 -8.42 6.15
C VAL A 72 17.59 -7.66 7.31
N ASN A 73 18.17 -6.51 7.67
CA ASN A 73 17.49 -5.55 8.53
C ASN A 73 16.97 -4.37 7.71
N VAL A 74 15.79 -3.90 8.03
CA VAL A 74 15.18 -2.71 7.41
C VAL A 74 15.16 -1.58 8.42
N LEU A 75 15.60 -0.39 8.01
CA LEU A 75 15.63 0.80 8.85
C LEU A 75 14.57 1.78 8.35
N MET A 76 13.66 2.16 9.24
CA MET A 76 12.51 3.00 8.94
C MET A 76 12.19 3.94 10.09
N GLU A 77 11.55 5.07 9.77
CA GLU A 77 10.94 5.99 10.73
C GLU A 77 9.44 6.08 10.44
N ASP A 78 8.60 5.59 11.37
CA ASP A 78 7.15 5.56 11.17
C ASP A 78 6.42 6.61 12.01
N GLU A 79 5.50 7.33 11.39
CA GLU A 79 4.80 8.44 12.05
C GLU A 79 3.95 7.99 13.25
N LYS A 80 3.23 6.87 13.10
CA LYS A 80 2.19 6.44 14.06
C LYS A 80 2.46 5.09 14.71
N GLY A 81 3.44 4.32 14.23
CA GLY A 81 3.70 2.94 14.66
C GLY A 81 2.59 1.96 14.28
N LYS A 82 1.83 2.26 13.22
CA LYS A 82 0.64 1.51 12.80
C LYS A 82 0.80 0.87 11.42
N ASN A 83 1.88 1.16 10.70
CA ASN A 83 2.12 0.57 9.39
C ASN A 83 2.64 -0.87 9.48
N TYR A 84 2.14 -1.70 8.57
CA TYR A 84 2.56 -3.09 8.39
C TYR A 84 3.18 -3.26 7.00
N PHE A 85 4.18 -4.14 6.92
CA PHE A 85 4.91 -4.42 5.69
C PHE A 85 5.03 -5.92 5.45
N ASN A 86 4.85 -6.34 4.20
CA ASN A 86 5.26 -7.66 3.75
C ASN A 86 6.71 -7.60 3.26
N VAL A 87 7.47 -8.64 3.52
CA VAL A 87 8.80 -8.88 2.99
C VAL A 87 8.77 -10.13 2.13
N ILE A 88 8.92 -9.92 0.83
CA ILE A 88 8.81 -10.97 -0.19
C ILE A 88 10.22 -11.36 -0.63
N LEU A 89 10.61 -12.59 -0.36
CA LEU A 89 11.90 -13.16 -0.77
C LEU A 89 11.72 -13.93 -2.08
N ASN A 90 12.54 -13.63 -3.09
CA ASN A 90 12.55 -14.27 -4.42
C ASN A 90 11.18 -14.32 -5.11
N GLY A 91 10.29 -13.37 -4.81
CA GLY A 91 8.92 -13.34 -5.35
C GLY A 91 7.95 -14.33 -4.71
N ASN A 92 8.36 -15.05 -3.65
CA ASN A 92 7.47 -15.99 -2.95
C ASN A 92 6.33 -15.26 -2.25
N SER A 93 5.20 -15.19 -2.95
CA SER A 93 3.99 -14.49 -2.52
C SER A 93 3.14 -15.30 -1.53
N LEU A 94 3.46 -16.59 -1.30
CA LEU A 94 2.64 -17.50 -0.50
C LEU A 94 2.91 -17.39 0.99
N LYS A 95 4.14 -17.06 1.38
CA LYS A 95 4.57 -16.93 2.77
C LYS A 95 5.44 -15.68 2.96
N PRO A 96 4.88 -14.47 2.76
CA PRO A 96 5.63 -13.26 3.03
C PRO A 96 5.95 -13.14 4.52
N ASN A 97 7.15 -12.68 4.86
CA ASN A 97 7.43 -12.27 6.24
C ASN A 97 6.66 -10.97 6.53
N LEU A 98 6.14 -10.83 7.73
CA LEU A 98 5.35 -9.67 8.15
C LEU A 98 6.05 -8.97 9.30
N PHE A 99 6.17 -7.64 9.22
CA PHE A 99 6.55 -6.84 10.38
C PHE A 99 5.68 -5.60 10.50
N ARG A 100 5.56 -5.10 11.73
CA ARG A 100 4.91 -3.83 12.08
C ARG A 100 5.96 -2.82 12.51
N CYS A 101 5.84 -1.59 12.03
CA CYS A 101 6.67 -0.52 12.53
C CYS A 101 6.26 -0.11 13.97
N LYS A 102 7.25 0.30 14.76
CA LYS A 102 7.07 1.11 15.97
C LYS A 102 7.07 2.59 15.56
N LYS A 103 6.45 3.43 16.38
CA LYS A 103 6.48 4.89 16.18
C LYS A 103 7.92 5.40 16.30
N GLY A 104 8.32 6.31 15.43
CA GLY A 104 9.68 6.83 15.33
C GLY A 104 10.62 5.86 14.61
N LYS A 105 11.93 6.03 14.85
CA LYS A 105 12.98 5.23 14.22
C LYS A 105 12.96 3.80 14.75
N GLY A 106 13.11 2.84 13.84
CA GLY A 106 13.21 1.44 14.17
C GLY A 106 14.06 0.66 13.18
N LYS A 107 14.71 -0.38 13.70
CA LYS A 107 15.42 -1.40 12.94
C LYS A 107 14.70 -2.73 13.10
N TYR A 108 14.42 -3.41 12.00
CA TYR A 108 13.64 -4.64 11.97
C TYR A 108 14.44 -5.73 11.24
N GLN A 109 14.83 -6.81 11.93
CA GLN A 109 15.37 -7.99 11.25
C GLN A 109 14.22 -8.74 10.57
N VAL A 110 14.11 -8.58 9.25
CA VAL A 110 12.98 -9.09 8.46
C VAL A 110 13.27 -10.44 7.82
N LEU A 111 14.56 -10.80 7.70
CA LEU A 111 15.04 -12.09 7.21
C LEU A 111 16.27 -12.50 8.02
N LYS A 112 16.40 -13.80 8.28
CA LYS A 112 17.55 -14.43 8.96
C LYS A 112 17.76 -15.85 8.43
N GLY A 113 18.96 -16.39 8.60
CA GLY A 113 19.29 -17.75 8.16
C GLY A 113 19.29 -17.93 6.64
N LEU A 114 19.56 -16.85 5.89
CA LEU A 114 19.78 -16.94 4.46
C LEU A 114 21.15 -17.59 4.19
N ASP A 115 21.28 -18.34 3.09
CA ASP A 115 22.55 -18.89 2.64
C ASP A 115 23.37 -17.77 1.96
N PRO A 116 24.50 -17.32 2.55
CA PRO A 116 25.29 -16.23 1.98
C PRO A 116 25.83 -16.53 0.58
N LYS A 117 25.90 -17.80 0.17
CA LYS A 117 26.38 -18.18 -1.18
C LYS A 117 25.38 -17.82 -2.28
N GLN A 118 24.11 -17.63 -1.94
CA GLN A 118 23.01 -17.39 -2.87
C GLN A 118 22.80 -15.91 -3.17
N THR A 119 22.14 -15.65 -4.30
CA THR A 119 21.60 -14.32 -4.63
C THR A 119 20.11 -14.28 -4.28
N TYR A 120 19.70 -13.22 -3.62
CA TYR A 120 18.31 -12.99 -3.22
C TYR A 120 17.75 -11.73 -3.84
N ARG A 121 16.46 -11.76 -4.17
CA ARG A 121 15.63 -10.58 -4.44
C ARG A 121 14.71 -10.36 -3.25
N VAL A 122 14.73 -9.18 -2.67
CA VAL A 122 13.84 -8.80 -1.56
C VAL A 122 12.98 -7.63 -1.96
N THR A 123 11.67 -7.72 -1.71
CA THR A 123 10.73 -6.61 -1.84
C THR A 123 10.14 -6.29 -0.47
N ILE A 124 10.28 -5.04 -0.02
CA ILE A 124 9.60 -4.51 1.16
C ILE A 124 8.35 -3.77 0.70
N PHE A 125 7.17 -4.25 1.05
CA PHE A 125 5.90 -3.80 0.49
C PHE A 125 4.94 -3.31 1.57
N LYS A 126 4.56 -2.03 1.51
CA LYS A 126 3.63 -1.40 2.47
C LYS A 126 2.22 -1.98 2.31
N ARG A 127 1.68 -2.55 3.39
CA ARG A 127 0.34 -3.17 3.41
C ARG A 127 -0.76 -2.17 3.68
N THR A 128 -0.53 -1.30 4.65
CA THR A 128 -1.49 -0.37 5.24
C THR A 128 -1.63 0.90 4.42
N GLU A 129 -2.76 1.57 4.57
CA GLU A 129 -3.11 2.76 3.79
C GLU A 129 -2.73 4.04 4.53
N THR A 130 -3.26 5.18 4.09
CA THR A 130 -2.85 6.50 4.57
C THR A 130 -3.24 6.77 6.03
N ASP A 131 -4.31 6.14 6.53
CA ASP A 131 -4.80 6.36 7.91
C ASP A 131 -3.82 5.85 8.98
N GLU A 132 -3.00 4.87 8.63
CA GLU A 132 -1.96 4.33 9.49
C GLU A 132 -0.70 5.22 9.54
N GLY A 133 -0.70 6.35 8.84
CA GLY A 133 0.41 7.30 8.77
C GLY A 133 1.42 6.95 7.70
N TYR A 134 2.42 7.80 7.56
CA TYR A 134 3.52 7.60 6.61
C TYR A 134 4.73 6.93 7.27
N THR A 135 5.58 6.34 6.43
CA THR A 135 6.85 5.73 6.85
C THR A 135 7.97 6.30 6.01
N LYS A 136 9.05 6.78 6.62
CA LYS A 136 10.29 7.13 5.93
C LYS A 136 11.21 5.91 5.90
N PHE A 137 11.76 5.58 4.74
CA PHE A 137 12.68 4.47 4.59
C PHE A 137 14.12 4.97 4.57
N ALA A 138 14.95 4.52 5.51
CA ALA A 138 16.34 4.98 5.63
C ALA A 138 17.33 4.13 4.84
N GLY A 139 17.05 2.84 4.71
CA GLY A 139 17.94 1.89 4.08
C GLY A 139 17.82 0.48 4.65
N ILE A 140 18.80 -0.34 4.31
CA ILE A 140 18.86 -1.76 4.66
C ILE A 140 20.25 -2.08 5.21
N GLU A 141 20.32 -2.89 6.27
CA GLU A 141 21.58 -3.52 6.68
C GLU A 141 21.62 -4.97 6.22
N LEU A 142 22.74 -5.34 5.62
CA LEU A 142 23.11 -6.69 5.23
C LEU A 142 24.35 -7.13 6.02
N SER A 143 24.77 -8.39 5.84
CA SER A 143 26.06 -8.87 6.34
C SER A 143 27.23 -8.05 5.75
N PRO A 144 28.37 -7.94 6.45
CA PRO A 144 29.51 -7.10 6.06
C PRO A 144 29.93 -7.22 4.60
N ASP A 145 30.04 -8.45 4.11
CA ASP A 145 30.56 -8.75 2.77
C ASP A 145 29.46 -8.83 1.70
N ALA A 146 28.22 -8.48 2.07
CA ALA A 146 27.11 -8.52 1.14
C ALA A 146 27.27 -7.45 0.05
N GLN A 147 26.88 -7.79 -1.17
CA GLN A 147 26.97 -6.91 -2.32
C GLN A 147 25.60 -6.78 -2.99
N LEU A 148 25.27 -5.57 -3.43
CA LEU A 148 24.11 -5.35 -4.28
C LEU A 148 24.36 -5.94 -5.68
N VAL A 149 23.33 -6.56 -6.23
CA VAL A 149 23.33 -7.07 -7.60
C VAL A 149 22.50 -6.12 -8.47
N LEU A 150 23.18 -5.27 -9.23
CA LEU A 150 22.55 -4.31 -10.13
C LEU A 150 22.00 -5.04 -11.37
N ILE A 151 20.73 -4.82 -11.69
CA ILE A 151 20.10 -5.37 -12.89
C ILE A 151 19.45 -4.25 -13.68
N LYS A 152 19.72 -4.21 -14.98
CA LYS A 152 18.99 -3.33 -15.90
C LYS A 152 17.55 -3.84 -16.02
N ARG A 153 16.61 -3.08 -15.45
CA ARG A 153 15.18 -3.43 -15.52
C ARG A 153 14.67 -3.32 -16.94
N LYS A 154 13.88 -4.30 -17.36
CA LYS A 154 13.02 -4.15 -18.54
C LYS A 154 11.88 -3.20 -18.18
N ARG A 155 11.53 -2.30 -19.10
CA ARG A 155 10.33 -1.48 -18.97
C ARG A 155 9.11 -2.40 -18.93
N ARG A 156 8.28 -2.24 -17.90
CA ARG A 156 7.01 -2.95 -17.76
C ARG A 156 5.86 -1.98 -18.00
N PRO A 157 4.71 -2.44 -18.52
CA PRO A 157 3.54 -1.59 -18.57
C PRO A 157 3.12 -1.19 -17.15
N ARG A 158 2.55 0.00 -17.04
CA ARG A 158 2.27 0.69 -15.78
C ARG A 158 0.77 0.74 -15.52
N ILE A 159 0.37 0.44 -14.28
CA ILE A 159 -1.03 0.48 -13.85
C ILE A 159 -1.19 1.28 -12.55
N GLU A 160 -2.10 2.25 -12.55
CA GLU A 160 -2.46 3.04 -11.36
C GLU A 160 -3.92 2.84 -10.99
N PHE A 161 -4.16 2.56 -9.72
CA PHE A 161 -5.50 2.38 -9.18
C PHE A 161 -5.92 3.61 -8.38
N TYR A 162 -7.14 4.07 -8.62
CA TYR A 162 -7.85 5.06 -7.78
C TYR A 162 -9.04 4.38 -7.13
N GLY A 163 -9.08 4.36 -5.80
CA GLY A 163 -10.15 3.62 -5.12
C GLY A 163 -10.37 3.94 -3.66
N ASN A 164 -11.23 3.13 -3.05
CA ASN A 164 -11.58 3.21 -1.63
C ASN A 164 -10.98 2.04 -0.84
N SER A 165 -11.60 1.68 0.29
CA SER A 165 -11.19 0.60 1.19
C SER A 165 -10.97 -0.74 0.49
N ILE A 166 -11.78 -1.05 -0.53
CA ILE A 166 -11.65 -2.29 -1.31
C ILE A 166 -10.33 -2.30 -2.08
N THR A 167 -9.92 -1.16 -2.63
CA THR A 167 -8.66 -1.04 -3.38
C THR A 167 -7.46 -0.99 -2.45
N ALA A 168 -7.62 -0.39 -1.26
CA ALA A 168 -6.61 -0.41 -0.21
C ALA A 168 -6.35 -1.83 0.34
N GLY A 169 -7.33 -2.75 0.26
CA GLY A 169 -7.24 -4.09 0.85
C GLY A 169 -7.67 -4.11 2.33
N MET A 170 -8.59 -3.21 2.70
CA MET A 170 -9.14 -3.10 4.05
C MET A 170 -9.76 -4.42 4.50
N GLY A 171 -9.34 -4.94 5.66
CA GLY A 171 -9.94 -6.10 6.31
C GLY A 171 -9.91 -7.40 5.50
N ASN A 172 -9.11 -7.50 4.44
CA ASN A 172 -9.17 -8.65 3.53
C ASN A 172 -8.66 -9.97 4.16
N GLU A 173 -7.91 -9.87 5.24
CA GLU A 173 -7.46 -11.02 6.04
C GLU A 173 -8.34 -11.27 7.28
N ASP A 174 -9.39 -10.47 7.51
CA ASP A 174 -10.36 -10.70 8.58
C ASP A 174 -11.52 -11.59 8.10
N LEU A 175 -11.37 -12.89 8.30
CA LEU A 175 -12.41 -13.86 7.91
C LEU A 175 -13.73 -13.67 8.69
N SER A 176 -13.67 -13.14 9.91
CA SER A 176 -14.85 -12.90 10.75
C SER A 176 -15.70 -11.72 10.26
N GLY A 177 -15.08 -10.77 9.55
CA GLY A 177 -15.70 -9.51 9.15
C GLY A 177 -16.04 -8.58 10.31
N ARG A 178 -15.54 -8.81 11.53
CA ARG A 178 -15.86 -8.02 12.74
C ARG A 178 -14.68 -7.15 13.23
N LYS A 179 -13.47 -7.40 12.75
CA LYS A 179 -12.21 -6.73 13.11
C LYS A 179 -11.63 -5.94 11.93
N ASN A 180 -12.46 -5.52 10.97
CA ASN A 180 -11.98 -4.93 9.71
C ASN A 180 -11.13 -3.67 9.88
N THR A 181 -11.26 -2.94 10.99
CA THR A 181 -10.47 -1.73 11.27
C THR A 181 -9.09 -2.01 11.82
N ASN A 182 -8.79 -3.25 12.23
CA ASN A 182 -7.46 -3.61 12.70
C ASN A 182 -6.45 -3.52 11.54
N PRO A 183 -5.42 -2.66 11.61
CA PRO A 183 -4.42 -2.52 10.56
C PRO A 183 -3.72 -3.83 10.18
N ALA A 184 -3.61 -4.77 11.12
CA ALA A 184 -3.02 -6.09 10.86
C ALA A 184 -3.79 -6.91 9.81
N PHE A 185 -5.08 -6.63 9.59
CA PHE A 185 -5.89 -7.31 8.56
C PHE A 185 -6.02 -6.51 7.26
N LYS A 186 -5.39 -5.33 7.18
CA LYS A 186 -5.30 -4.56 5.94
C LYS A 186 -4.07 -5.03 5.16
N ASN A 187 -4.27 -5.73 4.04
CA ASN A 187 -3.16 -6.23 3.24
C ASN A 187 -3.29 -5.82 1.77
N ASN A 188 -2.73 -4.67 1.40
CA ASN A 188 -2.77 -4.23 0.00
C ASN A 188 -2.12 -5.23 -0.97
N TYR A 189 -1.12 -6.01 -0.52
CA TYR A 189 -0.48 -7.03 -1.35
C TYR A 189 -1.48 -8.11 -1.80
N LEU A 190 -2.48 -8.40 -0.97
CA LEU A 190 -3.57 -9.34 -1.29
C LEU A 190 -4.85 -8.64 -1.78
N SER A 191 -4.78 -7.34 -2.10
CA SER A 191 -5.87 -6.64 -2.78
C SER A 191 -5.97 -7.09 -4.24
N TYR A 192 -7.16 -6.99 -4.81
CA TYR A 192 -7.40 -7.32 -6.23
C TYR A 192 -6.49 -6.49 -7.16
N ALA A 193 -6.19 -5.26 -6.76
CA ALA A 193 -5.36 -4.32 -7.50
C ALA A 193 -3.92 -4.81 -7.60
N ALA A 194 -3.29 -5.09 -6.46
CA ALA A 194 -1.92 -5.59 -6.42
C ALA A 194 -1.80 -7.00 -7.02
N ILE A 195 -2.78 -7.88 -6.80
CA ILE A 195 -2.81 -9.22 -7.42
C ILE A 195 -2.85 -9.09 -8.95
N THR A 196 -3.73 -8.25 -9.50
CA THR A 196 -3.82 -8.02 -10.95
C THR A 196 -2.50 -7.53 -11.51
N ALA A 197 -1.87 -6.55 -10.86
CA ALA A 197 -0.60 -6.01 -11.33
C ALA A 197 0.52 -7.05 -11.32
N ARG A 198 0.64 -7.85 -10.24
CA ARG A 198 1.68 -8.89 -10.15
C ARG A 198 1.49 -10.01 -11.17
N GLU A 199 0.26 -10.48 -11.35
CA GLU A 199 -0.03 -11.58 -12.28
C GLU A 199 0.13 -11.19 -13.76
N LEU A 200 0.17 -9.88 -14.04
CA LEU A 200 0.41 -9.32 -15.38
C LEU A 200 1.81 -8.70 -15.56
N ASP A 201 2.68 -8.83 -14.55
CA ASP A 201 4.00 -8.18 -14.50
C ASP A 201 3.93 -6.67 -14.81
N LEU A 202 3.03 -5.96 -14.14
CA LEU A 202 2.83 -4.52 -14.27
C LEU A 202 3.50 -3.76 -13.12
N GLU A 203 4.04 -2.58 -13.42
CA GLU A 203 4.39 -1.60 -12.38
C GLU A 203 3.12 -1.02 -11.76
N TYR A 204 3.07 -0.94 -10.43
CA TYR A 204 1.84 -0.71 -9.68
C TYR A 204 1.90 0.56 -8.84
N ARG A 205 0.84 1.36 -8.91
CA ARG A 205 0.52 2.43 -7.96
C ARG A 205 -0.90 2.30 -7.45
N CYS A 206 -1.13 2.65 -6.19
CA CYS A 206 -2.44 2.57 -5.55
C CYS A 206 -2.75 3.84 -4.76
N ILE A 207 -3.62 4.68 -5.31
CA ILE A 207 -4.11 5.91 -4.71
C ILE A 207 -5.49 5.60 -4.14
N ALA A 208 -5.50 5.00 -2.95
CA ALA A 208 -6.71 4.56 -2.29
C ALA A 208 -6.77 4.97 -0.83
N LYS A 209 -7.98 5.28 -0.37
CA LYS A 209 -8.28 5.60 1.03
C LYS A 209 -9.65 5.05 1.43
N SER A 210 -9.71 4.34 2.55
CA SER A 210 -10.93 3.81 3.12
C SER A 210 -11.96 4.91 3.33
N GLY A 211 -13.21 4.61 3.03
CA GLY A 211 -14.31 5.55 3.18
C GLY A 211 -14.37 6.70 2.16
N ILE A 212 -13.44 6.79 1.20
CA ILE A 212 -13.46 7.86 0.19
C ILE A 212 -14.54 7.62 -0.87
N GLY A 213 -15.27 8.67 -1.24
CA GLY A 213 -16.18 8.68 -2.37
C GLY A 213 -15.81 9.73 -3.43
N VAL A 214 -16.62 9.82 -4.48
CA VAL A 214 -16.46 10.83 -5.54
C VAL A 214 -17.20 12.11 -5.20
N MET A 215 -18.40 11.99 -4.65
CA MET A 215 -19.28 13.10 -4.28
C MET A 215 -19.29 13.34 -2.78
N VAL A 216 -19.19 12.27 -1.99
CA VAL A 216 -19.24 12.32 -0.52
C VAL A 216 -18.43 11.16 0.07
N SER A 217 -17.72 11.44 1.16
CA SER A 217 -16.91 10.47 1.91
C SER A 217 -17.36 10.39 3.37
N TRP A 218 -16.84 9.42 4.11
CA TRP A 218 -17.04 9.31 5.57
C TRP A 218 -16.34 10.41 6.38
N TYR A 219 -15.53 11.23 5.72
CA TYR A 219 -14.86 12.43 6.19
C TYR A 219 -15.03 13.53 5.13
N ASP A 220 -14.46 14.71 5.38
CA ASP A 220 -14.69 15.86 4.50
C ASP A 220 -14.14 15.66 3.08
N MET A 221 -12.90 15.17 2.95
CA MET A 221 -12.21 15.03 1.66
C MET A 221 -12.83 13.97 0.72
N ILE A 222 -12.94 14.29 -0.57
CA ILE A 222 -13.38 13.36 -1.64
C ILE A 222 -12.25 13.02 -2.62
N MET A 223 -12.41 11.97 -3.42
CA MET A 223 -11.37 11.53 -4.37
C MET A 223 -10.97 12.63 -5.37
N PRO A 224 -11.89 13.43 -5.95
CA PRO A 224 -11.50 14.57 -6.79
C PRO A 224 -10.59 15.61 -6.11
N GLU A 225 -10.55 15.66 -4.78
CA GLU A 225 -9.65 16.54 -4.01
C GLU A 225 -8.34 15.84 -3.62
N MET A 226 -8.31 14.51 -3.62
CA MET A 226 -7.17 13.69 -3.18
C MET A 226 -6.31 13.17 -4.34
N TYR A 227 -6.90 12.89 -5.51
CA TYR A 227 -6.27 12.12 -6.60
C TYR A 227 -4.93 12.68 -7.10
N HIS A 228 -4.74 14.00 -6.97
CA HIS A 228 -3.57 14.73 -7.45
C HIS A 228 -2.53 15.00 -6.37
N ARG A 229 -2.75 14.53 -5.13
CA ARG A 229 -1.83 14.77 -4.02
C ARG A 229 -0.68 13.77 -4.04
N LEU A 230 0.51 14.26 -3.66
CA LEU A 230 1.65 13.43 -3.31
C LEU A 230 1.51 12.96 -1.86
N HIS A 231 1.40 13.91 -0.93
CA HIS A 231 1.05 13.68 0.47
C HIS A 231 -0.48 13.71 0.63
N PRO A 232 -1.13 12.61 1.05
CA PRO A 232 -2.58 12.48 1.02
C PRO A 232 -3.33 13.53 1.88
N GLU A 233 -2.79 13.87 3.05
CA GLU A 233 -3.47 14.77 4.00
C GLU A 233 -3.20 16.26 3.76
N LYS A 234 -2.19 16.63 2.96
CA LYS A 234 -1.82 18.04 2.70
C LYS A 234 -2.52 18.56 1.45
N ALA A 235 -3.38 19.56 1.60
CA ALA A 235 -4.26 20.05 0.53
C ALA A 235 -3.52 20.77 -0.61
N ASP A 236 -2.37 21.37 -0.30
CA ASP A 236 -1.44 22.04 -1.21
C ASP A 236 -0.46 21.07 -1.89
N SER A 237 -0.32 19.84 -1.37
CA SER A 237 0.57 18.85 -1.95
C SER A 237 0.14 18.45 -3.36
N ARG A 238 1.10 18.40 -4.28
CA ARG A 238 0.90 18.02 -5.68
C ARG A 238 1.84 16.90 -6.09
N HIS A 239 1.30 15.96 -6.85
CA HIS A 239 2.07 14.96 -7.57
C HIS A 239 2.38 15.46 -8.99
N ASP A 240 3.62 15.29 -9.44
CA ASP A 240 3.96 15.45 -10.85
C ASP A 240 3.49 14.23 -11.64
N PHE A 241 2.55 14.46 -12.56
CA PHE A 241 1.95 13.42 -13.40
C PHE A 241 2.82 13.03 -14.60
N THR A 242 3.95 13.72 -14.83
CA THR A 242 4.84 13.48 -15.98
C THR A 242 5.94 12.46 -15.69
N ASP A 243 6.40 12.36 -14.44
CA ASP A 243 7.47 11.44 -14.01
C ASP A 243 7.14 9.96 -14.24
N TRP A 244 5.86 9.61 -14.09
CA TRP A 244 5.39 8.24 -14.23
C TRP A 244 3.98 8.27 -14.82
N VAL A 245 3.88 8.06 -16.12
CA VAL A 245 2.60 7.99 -16.83
C VAL A 245 2.16 6.52 -16.90
N PRO A 246 0.98 6.16 -16.36
CA PRO A 246 0.42 4.80 -16.49
C PRO A 246 -0.06 4.51 -17.91
N ASP A 247 0.10 3.26 -18.35
CA ASP A 247 -0.56 2.74 -19.55
C ASP A 247 -2.04 2.46 -19.27
N ILE A 248 -2.35 2.08 -18.01
CA ILE A 248 -3.69 1.74 -17.54
C ILE A 248 -3.99 2.47 -16.22
N VAL A 249 -5.16 3.10 -16.13
CA VAL A 249 -5.75 3.59 -14.89
C VAL A 249 -7.00 2.78 -14.58
N VAL A 250 -7.16 2.34 -13.35
CA VAL A 250 -8.35 1.62 -12.89
C VAL A 250 -9.03 2.43 -11.79
N VAL A 251 -10.31 2.72 -11.96
CA VAL A 251 -11.10 3.48 -10.99
C VAL A 251 -12.12 2.57 -10.34
N ASN A 252 -12.05 2.35 -9.02
CA ASN A 252 -13.05 1.58 -8.26
C ASN A 252 -13.59 2.43 -7.10
N LEU A 253 -14.58 3.25 -7.42
CA LEU A 253 -15.19 4.24 -6.54
C LEU A 253 -16.72 4.13 -6.59
N PHE A 254 -17.46 5.03 -5.92
CA PHE A 254 -18.92 4.97 -5.71
C PHE A 254 -19.44 3.98 -4.66
N GLN A 255 -18.60 3.12 -4.08
CA GLN A 255 -19.05 2.26 -2.99
C GLN A 255 -19.50 3.05 -1.75
N ASN A 256 -18.81 4.14 -1.38
CA ASN A 256 -19.20 4.95 -0.23
C ASN A 256 -20.34 5.90 -0.57
N ASP A 257 -20.30 6.48 -1.77
CA ASP A 257 -21.39 7.29 -2.32
C ASP A 257 -22.71 6.52 -2.29
N SER A 258 -22.71 5.21 -2.60
CA SER A 258 -23.93 4.38 -2.58
C SER A 258 -24.68 4.32 -1.27
N TRP A 259 -24.00 4.61 -0.17
CA TRP A 259 -24.58 4.68 1.16
C TRP A 259 -24.86 6.14 1.51
N LEU A 260 -23.82 6.97 1.46
CA LEU A 260 -23.82 8.31 2.05
C LEU A 260 -24.75 9.28 1.35
N VAL A 261 -25.01 9.13 0.04
CA VAL A 261 -26.01 9.97 -0.66
C VAL A 261 -27.44 9.75 -0.14
N ASN A 262 -27.69 8.68 0.63
CA ASN A 262 -28.99 8.40 1.24
C ASN A 262 -29.02 8.73 2.75
N MET A 263 -27.90 9.16 3.34
CA MET A 263 -27.79 9.41 4.78
C MET A 263 -27.94 10.91 5.10
N ALA A 264 -29.15 11.45 4.98
CA ALA A 264 -29.42 12.89 5.19
C ALA A 264 -28.98 13.42 6.57
N GLY A 265 -28.91 12.56 7.59
CA GLY A 265 -28.40 12.91 8.92
C GLY A 265 -26.88 13.06 9.02
N ASN A 266 -26.12 12.51 8.07
CA ASN A 266 -24.65 12.53 8.11
C ASN A 266 -24.10 13.96 7.86
N PRO A 267 -23.15 14.46 8.67
CA PRO A 267 -22.60 15.81 8.49
C PRO A 267 -21.96 16.06 7.11
N ASN A 268 -21.22 15.09 6.57
CA ASN A 268 -20.60 15.21 5.25
C ASN A 268 -21.66 15.18 4.13
N HIS A 269 -22.75 14.42 4.30
CA HIS A 269 -23.90 14.50 3.40
C HIS A 269 -24.48 15.92 3.38
N LYS A 270 -24.82 16.48 4.56
CA LYS A 270 -25.41 17.83 4.66
C LYS A 270 -24.50 18.89 4.04
N LYS A 271 -23.19 18.79 4.28
CA LYS A 271 -22.18 19.68 3.69
C LYS A 271 -22.13 19.57 2.16
N ARG A 272 -22.19 18.37 1.60
CA ARG A 272 -22.07 18.13 0.15
C ARG A 272 -23.38 18.35 -0.61
N PHE A 273 -24.52 18.15 0.04
CA PHE A 273 -25.84 18.11 -0.59
C PHE A 273 -26.86 19.00 0.12
N VAL A 274 -26.65 20.32 0.01
CA VAL A 274 -27.50 21.35 0.63
C VAL A 274 -28.99 21.21 0.25
N ARG A 275 -29.26 20.77 -0.98
CA ARG A 275 -30.63 20.58 -1.52
C ARG A 275 -31.16 19.14 -1.33
N GLY A 276 -30.57 18.39 -0.40
CA GLY A 276 -30.89 16.98 -0.18
C GLY A 276 -30.25 16.06 -1.23
N LYS A 277 -30.66 14.78 -1.20
CA LYS A 277 -30.07 13.69 -1.99
C LYS A 277 -29.87 14.09 -3.47
N PRO A 278 -28.67 13.86 -4.05
CA PRO A 278 -28.41 14.16 -5.44
C PRO A 278 -29.28 13.31 -6.38
N GLN A 279 -29.75 13.95 -7.45
CA GLN A 279 -30.50 13.30 -8.52
C GLN A 279 -29.58 12.42 -9.38
N PRO A 280 -30.10 11.37 -10.04
CA PRO A 280 -29.31 10.47 -10.89
C PRO A 280 -28.39 11.19 -11.89
N ARG A 281 -28.89 12.24 -12.55
CA ARG A 281 -28.10 13.06 -13.48
C ARG A 281 -26.88 13.72 -12.84
N GLN A 282 -27.00 14.15 -11.57
CA GLN A 282 -25.89 14.78 -10.83
C GLN A 282 -24.84 13.74 -10.45
N ILE A 283 -25.26 12.51 -10.14
CA ILE A 283 -24.35 11.39 -9.83
C ILE A 283 -23.52 11.03 -11.07
N VAL A 284 -24.19 10.86 -12.21
CA VAL A 284 -23.52 10.56 -13.49
C VAL A 284 -22.54 11.67 -13.85
N GLN A 285 -22.95 12.93 -13.75
CA GLN A 285 -22.11 14.08 -14.07
C GLN A 285 -20.90 14.19 -13.13
N ALA A 286 -21.04 13.87 -11.84
CA ALA A 286 -19.92 13.85 -10.91
C ALA A 286 -18.85 12.81 -11.32
N TYR A 287 -19.27 11.62 -11.77
CA TYR A 287 -18.32 10.62 -12.28
C TYR A 287 -17.67 11.09 -13.59
N VAL A 288 -18.44 11.64 -14.53
CA VAL A 288 -17.91 12.25 -15.77
C VAL A 288 -16.81 13.27 -15.44
N ASN A 289 -17.08 14.18 -14.49
CA ASN A 289 -16.12 15.21 -14.09
C ASN A 289 -14.83 14.61 -13.53
N PHE A 290 -14.92 13.56 -12.70
CA PHE A 290 -13.74 12.90 -12.17
C PHE A 290 -12.92 12.19 -13.26
N ILE A 291 -13.57 11.46 -14.17
CA ILE A 291 -12.89 10.82 -15.30
C ILE A 291 -12.25 11.87 -16.22
N ARG A 292 -12.88 13.03 -16.45
CA ARG A 292 -12.26 14.15 -17.17
C ARG A 292 -11.01 14.68 -16.49
N SER A 293 -10.99 14.79 -15.16
CA SER A 293 -9.80 15.18 -14.40
C SER A 293 -8.65 14.21 -14.62
N LEU A 294 -8.91 12.90 -14.61
CA LEU A 294 -7.91 11.88 -14.93
C LEU A 294 -7.46 11.96 -16.40
N ARG A 295 -8.39 12.13 -17.34
CA ARG A 295 -8.07 12.26 -18.77
C ARG A 295 -7.20 13.50 -19.05
N LYS A 296 -7.37 14.59 -18.32
CA LYS A 296 -6.55 15.82 -18.45
C LYS A 296 -5.08 15.56 -18.16
N VAL A 297 -4.79 14.79 -17.11
CA VAL A 297 -3.40 14.46 -16.72
C VAL A 297 -2.87 13.22 -17.45
N TYR A 298 -3.77 12.34 -17.91
CA TYR A 298 -3.45 11.11 -18.61
C TYR A 298 -4.16 11.02 -19.98
N PRO A 299 -3.74 11.82 -20.98
CA PRO A 299 -4.47 11.97 -22.24
C PRO A 299 -4.51 10.70 -23.10
N LYS A 300 -3.50 9.83 -23.02
CA LYS A 300 -3.36 8.64 -23.87
C LYS A 300 -3.62 7.30 -23.16
N THR A 301 -3.79 7.32 -21.84
CA THR A 301 -3.91 6.15 -20.97
C THR A 301 -5.26 5.45 -21.13
N HIS A 302 -5.30 4.12 -21.00
CA HIS A 302 -6.59 3.43 -20.89
C HIS A 302 -7.19 3.64 -19.51
N ILE A 303 -8.44 4.10 -19.40
CA ILE A 303 -9.14 4.25 -18.13
C ILE A 303 -10.22 3.19 -18.03
N VAL A 304 -10.07 2.29 -17.07
CA VAL A 304 -11.01 1.21 -16.78
C VAL A 304 -11.85 1.60 -15.57
N CYS A 305 -13.10 1.99 -15.84
CA CYS A 305 -14.08 2.33 -14.82
C CYS A 305 -14.68 1.05 -14.27
N THR A 306 -14.49 0.81 -12.97
CA THR A 306 -14.93 -0.40 -12.28
C THR A 306 -15.82 -0.08 -11.10
N LEU A 307 -16.54 -1.11 -10.64
CA LEU A 307 -17.32 -1.03 -9.41
C LEU A 307 -17.42 -2.42 -8.78
N GLY A 308 -17.29 -2.47 -7.45
CA GLY A 308 -17.54 -3.65 -6.64
C GLY A 308 -16.39 -3.98 -5.68
N SER A 309 -16.48 -5.07 -4.92
CA SER A 309 -17.49 -6.14 -4.97
C SER A 309 -18.59 -6.05 -3.89
N MET A 310 -18.80 -4.88 -3.27
CA MET A 310 -19.76 -4.71 -2.16
C MET A 310 -21.14 -4.18 -2.64
N ASN A 311 -21.95 -3.63 -1.73
CA ASN A 311 -23.37 -3.36 -1.93
C ASN A 311 -23.69 -2.46 -3.14
N ALA A 312 -22.75 -1.66 -3.65
CA ALA A 312 -23.02 -0.83 -4.82
C ALA A 312 -23.27 -1.66 -6.10
N VAL A 313 -22.79 -2.91 -6.15
CA VAL A 313 -23.03 -3.85 -7.27
C VAL A 313 -24.12 -4.88 -7.00
N GLN A 314 -24.77 -4.84 -5.84
CA GLN A 314 -25.90 -5.72 -5.53
C GLN A 314 -27.00 -5.58 -6.58
N PHE A 315 -27.72 -6.67 -6.87
CA PHE A 315 -28.85 -6.67 -7.79
C PHE A 315 -29.86 -5.55 -7.44
N GLY A 316 -30.40 -4.90 -8.47
CA GLY A 316 -31.32 -3.76 -8.32
C GLY A 316 -30.68 -2.42 -7.97
N LYS A 317 -29.36 -2.35 -7.69
CA LYS A 317 -28.69 -1.07 -7.43
C LYS A 317 -28.29 -0.35 -8.73
N PRO A 318 -28.50 0.98 -8.83
CA PRO A 318 -28.34 1.71 -10.09
C PRO A 318 -26.88 2.10 -10.41
N TRP A 319 -25.94 1.86 -9.49
CA TRP A 319 -24.59 2.44 -9.55
C TRP A 319 -23.74 1.95 -10.72
N LYS A 320 -23.90 0.68 -11.14
CA LYS A 320 -23.30 0.20 -12.41
C LYS A 320 -23.83 1.00 -13.60
N GLY A 321 -25.13 1.28 -13.63
CA GLY A 321 -25.78 2.09 -14.66
C GLY A 321 -25.25 3.52 -14.71
N TYR A 322 -25.01 4.15 -13.56
CA TYR A 322 -24.44 5.50 -13.51
C TYR A 322 -23.03 5.56 -14.12
N ILE A 323 -22.18 4.57 -13.84
CA ILE A 323 -20.84 4.47 -14.42
C ILE A 323 -20.92 4.20 -15.93
N THR A 324 -21.75 3.26 -16.36
CA THR A 324 -21.97 2.96 -17.78
C THR A 324 -22.43 4.19 -18.54
N GLN A 325 -23.40 4.93 -17.99
CA GLN A 325 -23.90 6.16 -18.61
C GLN A 325 -22.82 7.25 -18.66
N ALA A 326 -22.02 7.42 -17.61
CA ALA A 326 -20.92 8.38 -17.60
C ALA A 326 -19.86 8.05 -18.67
N VAL A 327 -19.48 6.78 -18.79
CA VAL A 327 -18.53 6.32 -19.81
C VAL A 327 -19.10 6.50 -21.23
N ALA A 328 -20.37 6.15 -21.45
CA ALA A 328 -21.03 6.35 -22.75
C ALA A 328 -21.08 7.83 -23.14
N GLN A 329 -21.43 8.74 -22.21
CA GLN A 329 -21.41 10.18 -22.46
C GLN A 329 -20.02 10.69 -22.84
N MET A 330 -18.97 10.23 -22.15
CA MET A 330 -17.59 10.59 -22.46
C MET A 330 -17.17 10.09 -23.85
N LYS A 331 -17.49 8.83 -24.19
CA LYS A 331 -17.22 8.25 -25.51
C LYS A 331 -17.90 9.02 -26.63
N GLN A 332 -19.18 9.35 -26.46
CA GLN A 332 -19.96 10.05 -27.49
C GLN A 332 -19.50 11.49 -27.68
N ARG A 333 -19.27 12.25 -26.59
CA ARG A 333 -18.94 13.68 -26.66
C ARG A 333 -17.49 13.96 -27.03
N HIS A 334 -16.57 13.05 -26.72
CA HIS A 334 -15.13 13.26 -26.87
C HIS A 334 -14.42 12.22 -27.73
N GLN A 335 -15.17 11.28 -28.34
CA GLN A 335 -14.62 10.19 -29.15
C GLN A 335 -13.55 9.35 -28.42
N ASP A 336 -13.61 9.29 -27.08
CA ASP A 336 -12.60 8.64 -26.24
C ASP A 336 -12.74 7.11 -26.23
N GLN A 337 -12.12 6.44 -27.19
CA GLN A 337 -12.15 4.98 -27.32
C GLN A 337 -11.35 4.23 -26.25
N LYS A 338 -10.60 4.93 -25.41
CA LYS A 338 -9.76 4.33 -24.36
C LYS A 338 -10.44 4.28 -22.99
N LEU A 339 -11.76 4.45 -22.94
CA LEU A 339 -12.58 4.24 -21.76
C LEU A 339 -13.22 2.85 -21.77
N HIS A 340 -13.17 2.19 -20.62
CA HIS A 340 -13.65 0.82 -20.46
C HIS A 340 -14.51 0.67 -19.21
N THR A 341 -15.35 -0.36 -19.18
CA THR A 341 -16.16 -0.69 -17.99
C THR A 341 -15.97 -2.15 -17.59
N VAL A 342 -15.62 -2.41 -16.34
CA VAL A 342 -15.52 -3.77 -15.78
C VAL A 342 -16.17 -3.80 -14.41
N PHE A 343 -17.24 -4.58 -14.24
CA PHE A 343 -17.93 -4.72 -12.96
C PHE A 343 -17.59 -6.04 -12.28
N PHE A 344 -17.40 -5.99 -10.96
CA PHE A 344 -17.17 -7.16 -10.12
C PHE A 344 -18.50 -7.70 -9.60
N ALA A 345 -18.56 -9.01 -9.36
CA ALA A 345 -19.71 -9.64 -8.72
C ALA A 345 -19.88 -9.13 -7.28
N TYR A 346 -21.11 -9.10 -6.79
CA TYR A 346 -21.39 -8.84 -5.37
C TYR A 346 -20.85 -10.00 -4.52
N ASN A 347 -20.08 -9.70 -3.48
CA ASN A 347 -19.45 -10.70 -2.62
C ASN A 347 -20.43 -11.38 -1.64
N ASN A 348 -21.65 -10.85 -1.50
CA ASN A 348 -22.71 -11.34 -0.62
C ASN A 348 -22.28 -11.56 0.85
N ARG A 349 -21.29 -10.81 1.32
CA ARG A 349 -20.85 -10.90 2.72
C ARG A 349 -21.79 -10.11 3.61
N ARG A 350 -22.24 -10.73 4.71
CA ARG A 350 -23.07 -10.06 5.74
C ARG A 350 -22.28 -9.02 6.53
N PHE A 351 -21.01 -9.30 6.83
CA PHE A 351 -20.14 -8.43 7.60
C PHE A 351 -18.79 -8.23 6.92
N GLY A 352 -18.26 -7.02 7.08
CA GLY A 352 -16.92 -6.65 6.69
C GLY A 352 -16.67 -6.49 5.20
N HIS A 353 -15.39 -6.37 4.88
CA HIS A 353 -14.90 -6.09 3.54
C HIS A 353 -14.69 -7.40 2.75
N PRO A 354 -14.43 -7.33 1.42
CA PRO A 354 -14.07 -8.50 0.64
C PRO A 354 -12.83 -9.18 1.22
N VAL A 355 -12.87 -10.51 1.39
CA VAL A 355 -11.69 -11.26 1.87
C VAL A 355 -10.75 -11.57 0.70
N VAL A 356 -9.56 -12.10 0.99
CA VAL A 356 -8.56 -12.48 -0.03
C VAL A 356 -9.18 -13.31 -1.16
N ALA A 357 -10.07 -14.25 -0.86
CA ALA A 357 -10.75 -15.08 -1.87
C ALA A 357 -11.62 -14.24 -2.83
N ASP A 358 -12.31 -13.22 -2.33
CA ASP A 358 -13.09 -12.29 -3.15
C ASP A 358 -12.17 -11.40 -3.99
N HIS A 359 -11.07 -10.92 -3.41
CA HIS A 359 -10.05 -10.18 -4.14
C HIS A 359 -9.42 -10.97 -5.29
N ARG A 360 -9.22 -12.28 -5.12
CA ARG A 360 -8.77 -13.15 -6.22
C ARG A 360 -9.79 -13.26 -7.34
N LYS A 361 -11.08 -13.39 -7.02
CA LYS A 361 -12.16 -13.37 -8.04
C LYS A 361 -12.18 -12.05 -8.80
N MET A 362 -12.08 -10.92 -8.09
CA MET A 362 -11.99 -9.59 -8.70
C MET A 362 -10.75 -9.46 -9.59
N ALA A 363 -9.58 -9.89 -9.10
CA ALA A 363 -8.33 -9.83 -9.86
C ALA A 363 -8.41 -10.68 -11.13
N ASN A 364 -8.92 -11.91 -11.05
CA ASN A 364 -9.11 -12.78 -12.21
C ASN A 364 -10.02 -12.13 -13.27
N ARG A 365 -11.12 -11.50 -12.85
CA ARG A 365 -12.03 -10.79 -13.75
C ARG A 365 -11.34 -9.60 -14.44
N LEU A 366 -10.64 -8.77 -13.67
CA LEU A 366 -9.94 -7.60 -14.22
C LEU A 366 -8.79 -8.04 -15.13
N LYS A 367 -7.95 -8.96 -14.67
CA LYS A 367 -6.84 -9.55 -15.42
C LYS A 367 -7.28 -10.05 -16.79
N LYS A 368 -8.31 -10.91 -16.82
CA LYS A 368 -8.87 -11.44 -18.06
C LYS A 368 -9.25 -10.32 -19.04
N TYR A 369 -9.98 -9.31 -18.54
CA TYR A 369 -10.36 -8.17 -19.37
C TYR A 369 -9.16 -7.39 -19.91
N LEU A 370 -8.17 -7.10 -19.06
CA LEU A 370 -6.98 -6.35 -19.47
C LEU A 370 -6.19 -7.09 -20.55
N GLN A 371 -5.99 -8.41 -20.42
CA GLN A 371 -5.31 -9.24 -21.42
C GLN A 371 -6.07 -9.26 -22.75
N GLU A 372 -7.39 -9.43 -22.69
CA GLU A 372 -8.22 -9.56 -23.88
C GLU A 372 -8.47 -8.25 -24.62
N ASN A 373 -8.32 -7.08 -23.99
CA ASN A 373 -8.80 -5.82 -24.56
C ASN A 373 -7.77 -4.68 -24.58
N ILE A 374 -6.72 -4.74 -23.77
CA ILE A 374 -5.79 -3.61 -23.58
C ILE A 374 -4.34 -4.04 -23.78
N LEU A 375 -3.93 -5.12 -23.11
CA LEU A 375 -2.57 -5.65 -23.15
C LEU A 375 -2.40 -6.71 -24.25
N LYS A 376 -3.20 -6.64 -25.32
CA LYS A 376 -3.07 -7.54 -26.46
C LYS A 376 -1.62 -7.46 -26.96
N ARG A 377 -0.96 -8.62 -26.97
CA ARG A 377 0.37 -8.77 -27.57
C ARG A 377 0.25 -8.86 -29.08
#